data_AF-A0A2R5GAZ2-F1
#
_entry.id   AF-A0A2R5GAZ2-F1
#
_cell.length_a   1.000
_cell.length_b   1.000
_cell.length_c   1.000
_cell.angle_alpha   90.00
_cell.angle_beta   90.00
_cell.angle_gamma   90.00
#
_symmetry.space_group_name_H-M   'P 1'
#
loop_
_entity.id
_entity.type
_entity.pdbx_description
1 polymer ?
#
loop_
_entity_poly.entity_id
_entity_poly.type
_entity_poly.pdbx_seq_one_letter_code
_entity_poly.pdbx_strand_id
1 'polypeptide(L)'
;MHGFEVRPWTEKAIIPMAKRVPGAYLTVSNDAVETLALHMAYIGVVLFLSYWTKRILIALETLDDWLVEYAFFSGFPLFPMCLLWGLVVQILLDKYCTDSPLDRGMMERISGFSLDVLVLTAVATTNLAVVADNIGPLMIVLFAILGWQLICFFFLAPLMLPDFWVERALPEFGTSTATTSIGLMLLRIVDPEYETPAAEAFAAKQLVTEPFLGGGVWTSLALPLIASVGNWAVVGVSAGVMAFFFGVWFLFLRKNKEGPMFPPSVNGVFNLKFIAN
;
A
#
# COMPACT_ATOMS: atom_id res chain seq x y z
N MET A 1 -18.48 -32.84 -14.53
CA MET A 1 -17.55 -32.99 -13.39
C MET A 1 -16.14 -32.78 -13.91
N HIS A 2 -15.66 -31.54 -13.96
CA HIS A 2 -14.25 -31.28 -14.27
C HIS A 2 -13.47 -31.51 -12.99
N GLY A 3 -12.71 -32.60 -12.94
CA GLY A 3 -11.82 -32.89 -11.83
C GLY A 3 -10.83 -31.75 -11.65
N PHE A 4 -10.87 -31.09 -10.49
CA PHE A 4 -9.78 -30.22 -10.07
C PHE A 4 -8.58 -31.11 -9.79
N GLU A 5 -7.74 -31.36 -10.80
CA GLU A 5 -6.42 -31.95 -10.59
C GLU A 5 -5.63 -31.02 -9.66
N VAL A 6 -5.43 -31.45 -8.42
CA VAL A 6 -4.60 -30.75 -7.45
C VAL A 6 -3.15 -30.94 -7.88
N ARG A 7 -2.66 -30.07 -8.76
CA ARG A 7 -1.27 -30.09 -9.19
C ARG A 7 -0.32 -29.75 -8.03
N PRO A 8 0.84 -30.42 -7.92
CA PRO A 8 1.89 -30.09 -6.97
C PRO A 8 2.30 -28.60 -7.07
N TRP A 9 2.75 -27.98 -5.97
CA TRP A 9 3.15 -26.56 -5.97
C TRP A 9 4.29 -26.27 -6.97
N THR A 10 5.15 -27.26 -7.21
CA THR A 10 6.24 -27.21 -8.19
C THR A 10 5.74 -27.06 -9.63
N GLU A 11 4.58 -27.63 -9.96
CA GLU A 11 3.93 -27.49 -11.27
C GLU A 11 3.08 -26.23 -11.39
N LYS A 12 2.72 -25.59 -10.26
CA LYS A 12 2.00 -24.30 -10.25
C LYS A 12 2.93 -23.10 -10.37
N ALA A 13 4.18 -23.21 -9.96
CA ALA A 13 5.14 -22.11 -9.97
C ALA A 13 5.50 -21.64 -11.40
N ILE A 14 5.65 -22.57 -12.34
CA ILE A 14 5.95 -22.24 -13.73
C ILE A 14 4.64 -22.21 -14.52
N ILE A 15 4.25 -21.01 -14.96
CA ILE A 15 3.07 -20.85 -15.81
C ILE A 15 3.36 -21.54 -17.16
N PRO A 16 2.54 -22.53 -17.59
CA PRO A 16 2.69 -23.19 -18.89
C PRO A 16 2.67 -22.17 -20.03
N MET A 17 3.49 -22.37 -21.07
CA MET A 17 3.63 -21.42 -22.20
C MET A 17 2.29 -20.91 -22.74
N ALA A 18 1.33 -21.82 -22.94
CA ALA A 18 0.00 -21.51 -23.47
C ALA A 18 -0.88 -20.65 -22.54
N LYS A 19 -0.54 -20.53 -21.25
CA LYS A 19 -1.28 -19.75 -20.24
C LYS A 19 -0.53 -18.48 -19.80
N ARG A 20 0.63 -18.18 -20.39
CA ARG A 20 1.40 -17.00 -20.03
C ARG A 20 0.71 -15.75 -20.56
N VAL A 21 0.61 -14.75 -19.70
CA VAL A 21 0.16 -13.40 -20.08
C VAL A 21 1.38 -12.50 -20.26
N PRO A 22 1.35 -11.54 -21.21
CA PRO A 22 2.37 -10.50 -21.29
C PRO A 22 2.42 -9.77 -19.96
N GLY A 23 3.62 -9.49 -19.47
CA GLY A 23 3.77 -8.76 -18.22
C GLY A 23 4.40 -7.40 -18.32
N ALA A 24 4.81 -6.99 -19.52
CA ALA A 24 5.16 -5.64 -19.87
C ALA A 24 5.10 -5.51 -21.40
N TYR A 25 4.86 -4.30 -21.88
CA TYR A 25 4.87 -3.97 -23.31
C TYR A 25 6.02 -3.00 -23.62
N LEU A 26 6.60 -3.14 -24.82
CA LEU A 26 7.56 -2.15 -25.32
C LEU A 26 6.79 -0.89 -25.73
N THR A 27 7.20 0.26 -25.20
CA THR A 27 6.53 1.55 -25.44
C THR A 27 7.25 2.42 -26.46
N VAL A 28 8.51 2.09 -26.75
CA VAL A 28 9.37 2.83 -27.67
C VAL A 28 10.11 1.89 -28.60
N SER A 29 10.48 2.39 -29.79
CA SER A 29 11.30 1.62 -30.73
C SER A 29 12.70 1.40 -30.14
N ASN A 30 13.20 0.16 -30.26
CA ASN A 30 14.56 -0.20 -29.84
C ASN A 30 15.64 0.57 -30.58
N ASP A 31 15.34 1.12 -31.77
CA ASP A 31 16.27 1.99 -32.50
C ASP A 31 16.48 3.35 -31.82
N ALA A 32 15.52 3.79 -30.99
CA ALA A 32 15.61 5.05 -30.25
C ALA A 32 16.23 4.82 -28.86
N VAL A 33 15.58 3.98 -28.05
CA VAL A 33 16.06 3.61 -26.71
C VAL A 33 15.35 2.34 -26.25
N GLU A 34 16.04 1.50 -25.50
CA GLU A 34 15.43 0.34 -24.85
C GLU A 34 14.33 0.78 -23.88
N THR A 35 13.16 0.14 -23.92
CA THR A 35 11.99 0.50 -23.09
C THR A 35 12.33 0.44 -21.60
N LEU A 36 13.04 -0.62 -21.16
CA LEU A 36 13.47 -0.74 -19.77
C LEU A 36 14.41 0.42 -19.37
N ALA A 37 15.34 0.78 -20.24
CA ALA A 37 16.29 1.87 -19.98
C ALA A 37 15.54 3.21 -19.84
N LEU A 38 14.51 3.44 -20.65
CA LEU A 38 13.66 4.63 -20.55
C LEU A 38 12.94 4.70 -19.19
N HIS A 39 12.35 3.59 -18.72
CA HIS A 39 11.71 3.54 -17.40
C HIS A 39 12.70 3.84 -16.27
N MET A 40 13.89 3.23 -16.34
CA MET A 40 14.96 3.49 -15.37
C MET A 40 15.45 4.94 -15.42
N ALA A 41 15.47 5.57 -16.60
CA ALA A 41 15.80 6.98 -16.76
C ALA A 41 14.76 7.88 -16.07
N TYR A 42 13.46 7.62 -16.25
CA TYR A 42 12.40 8.36 -15.54
C TYR A 42 12.50 8.20 -14.02
N ILE A 43 12.72 6.97 -13.53
CA ILE A 43 12.95 6.73 -12.10
C ILE A 43 14.20 7.50 -11.63
N GLY A 44 15.27 7.50 -12.42
CA GLY A 44 16.49 8.28 -12.14
C GLY A 44 16.24 9.78 -12.05
N VAL A 45 15.43 10.35 -12.95
CA VAL A 45 15.02 11.76 -12.89
C VAL A 45 14.22 12.05 -11.62
N VAL A 46 13.26 11.20 -11.27
CA VAL A 46 12.48 11.34 -10.03
C VAL A 46 13.40 11.32 -8.81
N LEU A 47 14.33 10.36 -8.73
CA LEU A 47 15.29 10.26 -7.63
C LEU A 47 16.21 11.47 -7.56
N PHE A 48 16.69 11.96 -8.71
CA PHE A 48 17.53 13.15 -8.80
C PHE A 48 16.79 14.38 -8.27
N LEU A 49 15.58 14.66 -8.76
CA LEU A 49 14.78 15.80 -8.32
C LEU A 49 14.43 15.72 -6.83
N SER A 50 14.14 14.52 -6.34
CA SER A 50 13.83 14.26 -4.93
C SER A 50 15.02 14.51 -4.03
N TYR A 51 16.21 14.04 -4.44
CA TYR A 51 17.45 14.29 -3.72
C TYR A 51 17.74 15.79 -3.62
N TRP A 52 17.66 16.51 -4.73
CA TRP A 52 17.90 17.96 -4.74
C TRP A 52 16.87 18.72 -3.92
N THR A 53 15.61 18.33 -3.97
CA THR A 53 14.56 18.93 -3.14
C THR A 53 14.85 18.74 -1.66
N LYS A 54 15.26 17.54 -1.24
CA LYS A 54 15.70 17.32 0.15
C LYS A 54 16.91 18.19 0.51
N ARG A 55 17.89 18.33 -0.38
CA ARG A 55 19.06 19.20 -0.14
C ARG A 55 18.67 20.68 0.02
N ILE A 56 17.70 21.16 -0.75
CA ILE A 56 17.15 22.51 -0.62
C ILE A 56 16.43 22.66 0.72
N LEU A 57 15.61 21.68 1.12
CA LEU A 57 14.91 21.73 2.42
C LEU A 57 15.89 21.76 3.60
N ILE A 58 16.97 20.98 3.54
CA ILE A 58 18.05 21.02 4.55
C ILE A 58 18.76 22.38 4.52
N ALA A 59 18.93 23.00 3.35
CA ALA A 59 19.50 24.34 3.27
C ALA A 59 18.55 25.42 3.82
N LEU A 60 17.23 25.21 3.76
CA LEU A 60 16.24 26.09 4.40
C LEU A 60 16.16 25.87 5.90
N GLU A 61 16.49 24.67 6.38
CA GLU A 61 16.56 24.32 7.80
C GLU A 61 17.50 25.27 8.56
N THR A 62 18.59 25.71 7.94
CA THR A 62 19.58 26.62 8.57
C THR A 62 19.08 28.05 8.76
N LEU A 63 17.86 28.38 8.30
CA LEU A 63 17.27 29.71 8.46
C LEU A 63 16.59 29.91 9.82
N ASP A 64 16.31 28.83 10.57
CA ASP A 64 15.63 28.89 11.87
C ASP A 64 16.30 27.94 12.87
N ASP A 65 16.71 28.47 14.02
CA ASP A 65 17.38 27.71 15.08
C ASP A 65 16.52 26.55 15.60
N TRP A 66 15.19 26.70 15.60
CA TRP A 66 14.27 25.64 16.02
C TRP A 66 14.29 24.45 15.04
N LEU A 67 14.34 24.74 13.73
CA LEU A 67 14.40 23.69 12.71
C LEU A 67 15.71 22.91 12.78
N VAL A 68 16.81 23.61 13.05
CA VAL A 68 18.14 23.00 13.24
C VAL A 68 18.18 22.14 14.49
N GLU A 69 17.65 22.63 15.62
CA GLU A 69 17.65 21.92 16.91
C GLU A 69 16.98 20.55 16.80
N TYR A 70 15.87 20.47 16.07
CA TYR A 70 15.09 19.24 15.93
C TYR A 70 15.34 18.45 14.66
N ALA A 71 16.33 18.84 13.85
CA ALA A 71 16.66 18.16 12.60
C ALA A 71 15.41 17.94 11.72
N PHE A 72 14.53 18.93 11.62
CA PHE A 72 13.17 18.74 11.11
C PHE A 72 13.14 18.34 9.62
N PHE A 73 13.94 19.01 8.78
CA PHE A 73 14.02 18.70 7.35
C PHE A 73 15.09 17.65 7.05
N SER A 74 16.19 17.65 7.77
CA SER A 74 17.25 16.65 7.64
C SER A 74 16.80 15.24 8.04
N GLY A 75 15.98 15.15 9.09
CA GLY A 75 15.33 13.93 9.56
C GLY A 75 14.23 13.41 8.63
N PHE A 76 13.74 14.22 7.70
CA PHE A 76 12.72 13.81 6.75
C PHE A 76 13.28 12.78 5.74
N PRO A 77 12.68 11.58 5.61
CA PRO A 77 13.09 10.58 4.62
C PRO A 77 13.04 11.09 3.18
N LEU A 78 13.83 10.50 2.28
CA LEU A 78 13.75 10.82 0.84
C LEU A 78 12.46 10.31 0.19
N PHE A 79 11.82 9.30 0.77
CA PHE A 79 10.67 8.61 0.17
C PHE A 79 9.50 9.53 -0.20
N PRO A 80 9.00 10.44 0.67
CA PRO A 80 7.87 11.29 0.29
C PRO A 80 8.23 12.30 -0.81
N MET A 81 9.50 12.70 -0.91
CA MET A 81 9.98 13.54 -2.00
C MET A 81 9.91 12.76 -3.33
N CYS A 82 10.30 11.48 -3.31
CA CYS A 82 10.16 10.58 -4.47
C CYS A 82 8.69 10.42 -4.88
N LEU A 83 7.77 10.30 -3.92
CA LEU A 83 6.34 10.18 -4.19
C LEU A 83 5.80 11.45 -4.85
N LEU A 84 6.16 12.62 -4.31
CA LEU A 84 5.77 13.92 -4.87
C LEU A 84 6.30 14.11 -6.30
N TRP A 85 7.58 13.87 -6.54
CA TRP A 85 8.16 14.01 -7.88
C TRP A 85 7.68 12.95 -8.85
N GLY A 86 7.41 11.72 -8.38
CA GLY A 86 6.77 10.69 -9.19
C GLY A 86 5.39 11.12 -9.68
N LEU A 87 4.56 11.70 -8.80
CA LEU A 87 3.27 12.26 -9.17
C LEU A 87 3.41 13.44 -10.14
N VAL A 88 4.34 14.36 -9.89
CA VAL A 88 4.60 15.49 -10.80
C VAL A 88 5.00 14.99 -12.18
N VAL A 89 5.94 14.05 -12.28
CA VAL A 89 6.35 13.45 -13.55
C VAL A 89 5.18 12.76 -14.25
N GLN A 90 4.35 12.00 -13.52
CA GLN A 90 3.15 11.38 -14.08
C GLN A 90 2.19 12.41 -14.66
N ILE A 91 1.88 13.48 -13.93
CA ILE A 91 1.00 14.57 -14.40
C ILE A 91 1.58 15.25 -15.64
N LEU A 92 2.90 15.47 -15.69
CA LEU A 92 3.55 16.05 -16.85
C LEU A 92 3.46 15.12 -18.07
N LEU A 93 3.65 13.81 -17.88
CA LEU A 93 3.50 12.83 -18.95
C LEU A 93 2.06 12.79 -19.46
N ASP A 94 1.07 12.72 -18.57
CA ASP A 94 -0.36 12.70 -18.95
C ASP A 94 -0.77 13.99 -19.69
N LYS A 95 -0.11 15.11 -19.39
CA LYS A 95 -0.39 16.41 -20.02
C LYS A 95 0.29 16.59 -21.38
N TYR A 96 1.51 16.10 -21.54
CA TYR A 96 2.35 16.39 -22.71
C TYR A 96 2.54 15.21 -23.66
N CYS A 97 2.19 13.99 -23.25
CA CYS A 97 2.30 12.79 -24.08
C CYS A 97 0.90 12.25 -24.39
N THR A 98 0.59 12.10 -25.68
CA THR A 98 -0.67 11.47 -26.12
C THR A 98 -0.69 9.98 -25.76
N ASP A 99 0.43 9.30 -25.97
CA ASP A 99 0.64 7.91 -25.60
C ASP A 99 1.71 7.86 -24.50
N SER A 100 1.42 7.17 -23.39
CA SER A 100 2.36 7.09 -22.28
C SER A 100 3.63 6.34 -22.70
N PRO A 101 4.82 6.95 -22.54
CA PRO A 101 6.09 6.25 -22.77
C PRO A 101 6.39 5.24 -21.65
N LEU A 102 5.62 5.24 -20.56
CA LEU A 102 5.72 4.31 -19.45
C LEU A 102 4.62 3.24 -19.55
N ASP A 103 5.05 1.98 -19.49
CA ASP A 103 4.20 0.81 -19.38
C ASP A 103 4.00 0.43 -17.92
N ARG A 104 2.74 0.20 -17.55
CA ARG A 104 2.37 -0.18 -16.19
C ARG A 104 2.96 -1.53 -15.78
N GLY A 105 2.96 -2.51 -16.69
CA GLY A 105 3.51 -3.84 -16.40
C GLY A 105 5.01 -3.78 -16.11
N MET A 106 5.75 -2.97 -16.87
CA MET A 106 7.17 -2.71 -16.63
C MET A 106 7.40 -2.05 -15.26
N MET A 107 6.62 -1.01 -14.92
CA MET A 107 6.71 -0.36 -13.61
C MET A 107 6.41 -1.32 -12.45
N GLU A 108 5.38 -2.16 -12.57
CA GLU A 108 5.04 -3.19 -11.57
C GLU A 108 6.17 -4.20 -11.37
N ARG A 109 6.87 -4.60 -12.44
CA ARG A 109 8.03 -5.50 -12.38
C ARG A 109 9.25 -4.85 -11.74
N ILE A 110 9.57 -3.60 -12.09
CA ILE A 110 10.65 -2.84 -11.47
C ILE A 110 10.36 -2.67 -9.97
N SER A 111 9.11 -2.35 -9.62
CA SER A 111 8.67 -2.25 -8.22
C SER A 111 8.82 -3.58 -7.48
N GLY A 112 8.38 -4.69 -8.08
CA GLY A 112 8.53 -6.02 -7.48
C GLY A 112 9.98 -6.38 -7.23
N PHE A 113 10.85 -6.20 -8.22
CA PHE A 113 12.29 -6.41 -8.06
C PHE A 113 12.91 -5.52 -6.97
N SER A 114 12.51 -4.24 -6.93
CA SER A 114 12.99 -3.29 -5.91
C SER A 114 12.56 -3.70 -4.50
N LEU A 115 11.34 -4.21 -4.34
CA LEU A 115 10.85 -4.75 -3.07
C LEU A 115 11.64 -5.99 -2.64
N ASP A 116 11.94 -6.91 -3.55
CA ASP A 116 12.77 -8.09 -3.24
C ASP A 116 14.18 -7.69 -2.76
N VAL A 117 14.80 -6.72 -3.44
CA VAL A 117 16.11 -6.17 -3.03
C VAL A 117 16.02 -5.47 -1.67
N LEU A 118 14.95 -4.71 -1.42
CA LEU A 118 14.71 -4.07 -0.12
C LEU A 118 14.59 -5.11 1.00
N VAL A 119 13.77 -6.15 0.79
CA VAL A 119 13.58 -7.22 1.78
C VAL A 119 14.89 -7.97 2.03
N LEU A 120 15.62 -8.34 0.96
CA LEU A 120 16.92 -8.99 1.07
C LEU A 120 17.90 -8.14 1.88
N THR A 121 17.97 -6.84 1.59
CA THR A 121 18.86 -5.90 2.28
C THR A 121 18.44 -5.72 3.73
N ALA A 122 17.14 -5.61 4.02
CA ALA A 122 16.63 -5.51 5.39
C ALA A 122 17.01 -6.75 6.22
N VAL A 123 16.80 -7.95 5.68
CA VAL A 123 17.20 -9.20 6.34
C VAL A 123 18.72 -9.25 6.54
N ALA A 124 19.50 -8.89 5.52
CA ALA A 124 20.96 -8.91 5.59
C ALA A 124 21.55 -7.90 6.60
N THR A 125 20.91 -6.75 6.79
CA THR A 125 21.36 -5.68 7.70
C THR A 125 20.79 -5.78 9.11
N THR A 126 19.82 -6.67 9.35
CA THR A 126 19.17 -6.81 10.65
C THR A 126 20.13 -7.42 11.68
N ASN A 127 20.32 -6.72 12.81
CA ASN A 127 21.11 -7.24 13.92
C ASN A 127 20.27 -8.23 14.75
N LEU A 128 20.51 -9.53 14.55
CA LEU A 128 19.80 -10.60 15.24
C LEU A 128 19.96 -10.56 16.78
N ALA A 129 21.07 -10.03 17.30
CA ALA A 129 21.27 -9.92 18.75
C ALA A 129 20.29 -8.90 19.36
N VAL A 130 20.12 -7.74 18.73
CA VAL A 130 19.17 -6.71 19.17
C VAL A 130 17.73 -7.23 19.11
N VAL A 131 17.40 -8.02 18.08
CA VAL A 131 16.08 -8.67 17.95
C VAL A 131 15.85 -9.67 19.07
N ALA A 132 16.85 -10.51 19.39
CA ALA A 132 16.76 -11.48 20.46
C ALA A 132 16.56 -10.81 21.83
N ASP A 133 17.31 -9.75 22.11
CA ASP A 133 17.22 -8.98 23.36
C ASP A 133 15.87 -8.26 23.51
N ASN A 134 15.21 -7.93 22.39
CA ASN A 134 13.93 -7.20 22.36
C ASN A 134 12.75 -8.05 21.87
N ILE A 135 12.86 -9.37 21.92
CA ILE A 135 11.79 -10.26 21.41
C ILE A 135 10.46 -10.04 22.13
N GLY A 136 10.50 -9.74 23.44
CA GLY A 136 9.30 -9.45 24.24
C GLY A 136 8.52 -8.24 23.69
N PRO A 137 9.12 -7.03 23.67
CA PRO A 137 8.50 -5.86 23.05
C PRO A 137 8.06 -6.06 21.60
N LEU A 138 8.88 -6.75 20.78
CA LEU A 138 8.54 -7.03 19.37
C LEU A 138 7.29 -7.90 19.25
N MET A 139 7.15 -8.93 20.07
CA MET A 139 5.98 -9.81 20.08
C MET A 139 4.72 -9.07 20.53
N ILE A 140 4.83 -8.19 21.52
CA ILE A 140 3.70 -7.35 21.96
C ILE A 140 3.22 -6.48 20.80
N VAL A 141 4.14 -5.78 20.12
CA VAL A 141 3.79 -4.92 18.97
C VAL A 141 3.18 -5.75 17.84
N LEU A 142 3.78 -6.91 17.51
CA LEU A 142 3.28 -7.80 16.47
C LEU A 142 1.83 -8.24 16.76
N PHE A 143 1.56 -8.76 17.95
CA PHE A 143 0.21 -9.21 18.31
C PHE A 143 -0.78 -8.06 18.47
N ALA A 144 -0.33 -6.88 18.93
CA ALA A 144 -1.19 -5.70 19.00
C ALA A 144 -1.61 -5.25 17.59
N ILE A 145 -0.68 -5.19 16.64
CA ILE A 145 -0.97 -4.85 15.24
C ILE A 145 -1.89 -5.91 14.62
N LEU A 146 -1.55 -7.20 14.74
CA LEU A 146 -2.38 -8.28 14.22
C LEU A 146 -3.80 -8.24 14.82
N GLY A 147 -3.90 -8.08 16.14
CA GLY A 147 -5.18 -7.95 16.83
C GLY A 147 -5.99 -6.75 16.34
N TRP A 148 -5.35 -5.59 16.16
CA TRP A 148 -5.99 -4.40 15.60
C TRP A 148 -6.49 -4.63 14.17
N GLN A 149 -5.71 -5.30 13.31
CA GLN A 149 -6.14 -5.61 11.94
C GLN A 149 -7.34 -6.57 11.92
N LEU A 150 -7.34 -7.58 12.78
CA LEU A 150 -8.46 -8.51 12.91
C LEU A 150 -9.71 -7.79 13.47
N ILE A 151 -9.54 -6.89 14.43
CA ILE A 151 -10.63 -6.04 14.93
C ILE A 151 -11.20 -5.17 13.81
N CYS A 152 -10.33 -4.53 13.03
CA CYS A 152 -10.73 -3.70 11.90
C CYS A 152 -11.52 -4.51 10.86
N PHE A 153 -11.04 -5.71 10.53
CA PHE A 153 -11.66 -6.56 9.51
C PHE A 153 -12.96 -7.24 9.99
N PHE A 154 -12.97 -7.85 11.17
CA PHE A 154 -14.13 -8.64 11.63
C PHE A 154 -15.20 -7.81 12.34
N PHE A 155 -14.87 -6.66 12.90
CA PHE A 155 -15.82 -5.85 13.67
C PHE A 155 -16.08 -4.49 13.03
N LEU A 156 -15.04 -3.71 12.72
CA LEU A 156 -15.25 -2.35 12.19
C LEU A 156 -15.74 -2.37 10.75
N ALA A 157 -15.22 -3.23 9.89
CA ALA A 157 -15.64 -3.30 8.49
C ALA A 157 -17.15 -3.61 8.33
N PRO A 158 -17.71 -4.69 8.90
CA PRO A 158 -19.16 -4.94 8.82
C PRO A 158 -19.97 -3.87 9.57
N LEU A 159 -19.37 -3.20 10.56
CA LEU A 159 -20.01 -2.09 11.26
C LEU A 159 -19.99 -0.80 10.43
N MET A 160 -18.99 -0.52 9.61
CA MET A 160 -18.82 0.79 8.98
C MET A 160 -19.23 0.79 7.50
N LEU A 161 -19.10 -0.34 6.82
CA LEU A 161 -19.34 -0.48 5.39
C LEU A 161 -20.75 -1.06 5.16
N PRO A 162 -21.65 -0.33 4.47
CA PRO A 162 -23.07 -0.73 4.33
C PRO A 162 -23.30 -1.85 3.32
N ASP A 163 -22.46 -1.94 2.30
CA ASP A 163 -22.57 -2.85 1.15
C ASP A 163 -21.24 -3.57 0.90
N PHE A 164 -21.29 -4.82 0.41
CA PHE A 164 -20.13 -5.60 -0.03
C PHE A 164 -18.92 -5.47 0.92
N TRP A 165 -19.16 -5.57 2.22
CA TRP A 165 -18.16 -5.20 3.23
C TRP A 165 -16.91 -6.07 3.14
N VAL A 166 -17.04 -7.34 2.72
CA VAL A 166 -15.91 -8.25 2.54
C VAL A 166 -15.07 -7.79 1.35
N GLU A 167 -15.72 -7.55 0.21
CA GLU A 167 -15.10 -7.09 -1.04
C GLU A 167 -14.42 -5.73 -0.85
N ARG A 168 -15.00 -4.86 0.00
CA ARG A 168 -14.41 -3.56 0.36
C ARG A 168 -13.28 -3.66 1.39
N ALA A 169 -13.36 -4.55 2.38
CA ALA A 169 -12.41 -4.61 3.49
C ALA A 169 -11.23 -5.55 3.27
N LEU A 170 -11.39 -6.58 2.45
CA LEU A 170 -10.32 -7.54 2.15
C LEU A 170 -9.12 -6.92 1.42
N PRO A 171 -9.32 -5.99 0.44
CA PRO A 171 -8.21 -5.28 -0.19
C PRO A 171 -7.47 -4.38 0.80
N GLU A 172 -8.20 -3.76 1.74
CA GLU A 172 -7.63 -2.93 2.81
C GLU A 172 -6.81 -3.75 3.79
N PHE A 173 -7.31 -4.93 4.17
CA PHE A 173 -6.58 -5.88 5.01
C PHE A 173 -5.27 -6.32 4.34
N GLY A 174 -5.33 -6.70 3.05
CA GLY A 174 -4.14 -7.10 2.29
C GLY A 174 -3.13 -5.96 2.11
N THR A 175 -3.61 -4.75 1.84
CA THR A 175 -2.74 -3.56 1.68
C THR A 175 -2.08 -3.19 3.00
N SER A 176 -2.82 -3.25 4.10
CA SER A 176 -2.31 -2.86 5.43
C SER A 176 -1.39 -3.91 6.08
N THR A 177 -1.35 -5.14 5.55
CA THR A 177 -0.45 -6.21 6.02
C THR A 177 0.70 -6.52 5.06
N ALA A 178 0.56 -6.16 3.79
CA ALA A 178 1.57 -6.42 2.76
C ALA A 178 1.70 -5.22 1.80
N THR A 179 1.20 -5.37 0.58
CA THR A 179 1.27 -4.34 -0.47
C THR A 179 -0.10 -4.16 -1.11
N THR A 180 -0.30 -3.01 -1.74
CA THR A 180 -1.52 -2.70 -2.51
C THR A 180 -1.79 -3.77 -3.58
N SER A 181 -0.75 -4.36 -4.16
CA SER A 181 -0.87 -5.49 -5.11
C SER A 181 -1.48 -6.74 -4.47
N ILE A 182 -1.11 -7.08 -3.24
CA ILE A 182 -1.74 -8.19 -2.49
C ILE A 182 -3.19 -7.83 -2.15
N GLY A 183 -3.47 -6.58 -1.79
CA GLY A 183 -4.84 -6.09 -1.60
C GLY A 183 -5.71 -6.31 -2.85
N LEU A 184 -5.23 -5.87 -4.02
CA LEU A 184 -5.93 -6.05 -5.30
C LEU A 184 -6.02 -7.53 -5.72
N MET A 185 -5.02 -8.35 -5.39
CA MET A 185 -5.08 -9.79 -5.62
C MET A 185 -6.19 -10.42 -4.79
N LEU A 186 -6.30 -10.07 -3.51
CA LEU A 186 -7.38 -10.54 -2.65
C LEU A 186 -8.74 -10.05 -3.16
N LEU A 187 -8.84 -8.82 -3.66
CA LEU A 187 -10.04 -8.31 -4.31
C LEU A 187 -10.47 -9.22 -5.47
N ARG A 188 -9.55 -9.55 -6.37
CA ARG A 188 -9.84 -10.43 -7.53
C ARG A 188 -10.27 -11.84 -7.15
N ILE A 189 -9.99 -12.29 -5.92
CA ILE A 189 -10.47 -13.59 -5.44
C ILE A 189 -11.95 -13.52 -5.06
N VAL A 190 -12.40 -12.40 -4.49
CA VAL A 190 -13.78 -12.22 -4.02
C VAL A 190 -14.68 -11.50 -5.02
N ASP A 191 -14.09 -10.68 -5.89
CA ASP A 191 -14.74 -9.94 -6.99
C ASP A 191 -13.83 -9.98 -8.25
N PRO A 192 -13.81 -11.11 -8.99
CA PRO A 192 -12.89 -11.30 -10.13
C PRO A 192 -13.16 -10.38 -11.31
N GLU A 193 -14.44 -10.09 -11.57
CA GLU A 193 -14.91 -9.30 -12.71
C GLU A 193 -15.11 -7.81 -12.36
N TYR A 194 -14.79 -7.41 -11.12
CA TYR A 194 -14.99 -6.06 -10.59
C TYR A 194 -16.43 -5.55 -10.74
N GLU A 195 -17.40 -6.42 -10.48
CA GLU A 195 -18.83 -6.07 -10.58
C GLU A 195 -19.30 -5.21 -9.40
N THR A 196 -18.58 -5.25 -8.27
CA THR A 196 -18.93 -4.47 -7.09
C THR A 196 -18.27 -3.07 -7.11
N PRO A 197 -18.86 -2.06 -6.44
CA PRO A 197 -18.25 -0.74 -6.29
C PRO A 197 -16.99 -0.74 -5.41
N ALA A 198 -16.49 -1.89 -4.96
CA ALA A 198 -15.33 -1.98 -4.08
C ALA A 198 -14.04 -1.52 -4.78
N ALA A 199 -13.83 -1.90 -6.04
CA ALA A 199 -12.60 -1.59 -6.76
C ALA A 199 -12.43 -0.08 -7.01
N GLU A 200 -13.49 0.59 -7.48
CA GLU A 200 -13.48 2.03 -7.72
C GLU A 200 -13.30 2.82 -6.41
N ALA A 201 -14.04 2.43 -5.37
CA ALA A 201 -13.93 3.08 -4.05
C ALA A 201 -12.53 2.90 -3.44
N PHE A 202 -11.94 1.72 -3.58
CA PHE A 202 -10.58 1.44 -3.16
C PHE A 202 -9.58 2.33 -3.91
N ALA A 203 -9.65 2.39 -5.24
CA ALA A 203 -8.76 3.22 -6.04
C ALA A 203 -8.87 4.72 -5.70
N ALA A 204 -10.10 5.24 -5.59
CA ALA A 204 -10.35 6.63 -5.25
C ALA A 204 -9.78 6.99 -3.86
N LYS A 205 -9.93 6.09 -2.89
CA LYS A 205 -9.34 6.26 -1.56
C LYS A 205 -7.81 6.27 -1.61
N GLN A 206 -7.20 5.29 -2.30
CA GLN A 206 -5.74 5.14 -2.29
C GLN A 206 -5.02 6.37 -2.85
N LEU A 207 -5.59 7.03 -3.87
CA LEU A 207 -5.05 8.29 -4.40
C LEU A 207 -4.88 9.37 -3.33
N VAL A 208 -5.81 9.42 -2.36
CA VAL A 208 -5.78 10.40 -1.28
C VAL A 208 -4.97 9.88 -0.09
N THR A 209 -5.01 8.59 0.26
CA THR A 209 -4.43 8.09 1.50
C THR A 209 -2.95 7.69 1.40
N GLU A 210 -2.52 7.13 0.27
CA GLU A 210 -1.14 6.64 0.10
C GLU A 210 -0.09 7.76 0.29
N PRO A 211 -0.25 8.97 -0.28
CA PRO A 211 0.73 10.05 -0.12
C PRO A 211 0.90 10.56 1.33
N PHE A 212 -0.05 10.28 2.21
CA PHE A 212 0.00 10.71 3.62
C PHE A 212 0.36 9.57 4.57
N LEU A 213 -0.24 8.38 4.39
CA LEU A 213 -0.19 7.27 5.35
C LEU A 213 0.57 6.04 4.84
N GLY A 214 0.64 5.82 3.52
CA GLY A 214 1.28 4.67 2.86
C GLY A 214 2.81 4.73 2.79
N GLY A 215 3.45 5.18 3.88
CA GLY A 215 4.85 5.61 3.89
C GLY A 215 5.02 7.11 3.61
N GLY A 216 3.92 7.81 3.32
CA GLY A 216 3.86 9.22 3.01
C GLY A 216 4.25 10.19 4.15
N VAL A 217 3.73 11.41 4.09
CA VAL A 217 4.13 12.52 4.98
C VAL A 217 4.06 12.17 6.47
N TRP A 218 2.96 11.57 6.94
CA TRP A 218 2.78 11.28 8.37
C TRP A 218 3.72 10.17 8.86
N THR A 219 3.77 9.05 8.14
CA THR A 219 4.59 7.89 8.49
C THR A 219 6.08 8.23 8.46
N SER A 220 6.49 9.06 7.51
CA SER A 220 7.85 9.55 7.38
C SER A 220 8.23 10.60 8.42
N LEU A 221 7.28 11.44 8.87
CA LEU A 221 7.50 12.44 9.92
C LEU A 221 7.37 11.92 11.34
N ALA A 222 6.78 10.74 11.53
CA ALA A 222 6.48 10.22 12.85
C ALA A 222 7.71 10.20 13.78
N LEU A 223 8.86 9.73 13.30
CA LEU A 223 10.09 9.68 14.12
C LEU A 223 10.64 11.07 14.48
N PRO A 224 10.87 12.00 13.53
CA PRO A 224 11.23 13.38 13.87
C PRO A 224 10.23 14.09 14.79
N LEU A 225 8.93 13.86 14.59
CA LEU A 225 7.88 14.44 15.45
C LEU A 225 7.92 13.85 16.86
N ILE A 226 8.11 12.54 17.00
CA ILE A 226 8.27 11.90 18.32
C ILE A 226 9.49 12.48 19.05
N ALA A 227 10.59 12.73 18.33
CA ALA A 227 11.80 13.30 18.91
C ALA A 227 11.62 14.76 19.36
N SER A 228 10.83 15.56 18.63
CA SER A 228 10.65 16.99 18.91
C SER A 228 9.54 17.30 19.91
N VAL A 229 8.34 16.76 19.70
CA VAL A 229 7.15 17.06 20.52
C VAL A 229 6.79 15.95 21.50
N GLY A 230 7.50 14.82 21.44
CA GLY A 230 7.30 13.67 22.32
C GLY A 230 6.25 12.68 21.79
N ASN A 231 6.38 11.42 22.24
CA ASN A 231 5.53 10.31 21.80
C ASN A 231 4.03 10.57 22.03
N TRP A 232 3.66 11.08 23.21
CA TRP A 232 2.25 11.29 23.57
C TRP A 232 1.55 12.34 22.71
N ALA A 233 2.28 13.34 22.22
CA ALA A 233 1.74 14.33 21.28
C ALA A 233 1.39 13.69 19.93
N VAL A 234 2.30 12.87 19.38
CA VAL A 234 2.09 12.17 18.10
C VAL A 234 0.96 11.14 18.20
N VAL A 235 0.88 10.42 19.32
CA VAL A 235 -0.26 9.52 19.62
C VAL A 235 -1.55 10.32 19.73
N GLY A 236 -1.54 11.46 20.43
CA GLY A 236 -2.71 12.33 20.58
C GLY A 236 -3.23 12.86 19.24
N VAL A 237 -2.34 13.28 18.34
CA VAL A 237 -2.73 13.72 16.98
C VAL A 237 -3.32 12.54 16.19
N SER A 238 -2.67 11.38 16.22
CA SER A 238 -3.16 10.18 15.51
C SER A 238 -4.55 9.75 16.02
N ALA A 239 -4.72 9.73 17.34
CA ALA A 239 -5.99 9.41 17.99
C ALA A 239 -7.06 10.47 17.69
N GLY A 240 -6.68 11.74 17.62
CA GLY A 240 -7.57 12.85 17.26
C GLY A 240 -8.08 12.74 15.82
N VAL A 241 -7.19 12.44 14.86
CA VAL A 241 -7.57 12.19 13.46
C VAL A 241 -8.49 10.98 13.35
N MET A 242 -8.16 9.89 14.05
CA MET A 242 -9.01 8.70 14.10
C MET A 242 -10.40 9.03 14.67
N ALA A 243 -10.46 9.71 15.82
CA ALA A 243 -11.70 10.13 16.46
C ALA A 243 -12.52 11.08 15.58
N PHE A 244 -11.86 11.98 14.84
CA PHE A 244 -12.51 12.84 13.86
C PHE A 244 -13.21 12.02 12.78
N PHE A 245 -12.53 11.07 12.14
CA PHE A 245 -13.13 10.22 11.12
C PHE A 245 -14.23 9.29 11.67
N PHE A 246 -14.07 8.76 12.89
CA PHE A 246 -15.13 8.04 13.58
C PHE A 246 -16.35 8.94 13.87
N GLY A 247 -16.11 10.20 14.25
CA GLY A 247 -17.17 11.20 14.47
C GLY A 247 -17.92 11.53 13.18
N VAL A 248 -17.20 11.75 12.08
CA VAL A 248 -17.80 11.95 10.75
C VAL A 248 -18.65 10.74 10.36
N TRP A 249 -18.12 9.54 10.54
CA TRP A 249 -18.88 8.32 10.27
C TRP A 249 -20.15 8.23 11.14
N PHE A 250 -20.02 8.48 12.45
CA PHE A 250 -21.13 8.34 13.40
C PHE A 250 -22.25 9.37 13.14
N LEU A 251 -21.89 10.62 12.81
CA LEU A 251 -22.84 11.71 12.65
C LEU A 251 -23.51 11.73 11.27
N PHE A 252 -22.75 11.44 10.21
CA PHE A 252 -23.20 11.62 8.83
C PHE A 252 -23.43 10.29 8.09
N LEU A 253 -22.49 9.35 8.16
CA LEU A 253 -22.52 8.14 7.32
C LEU A 253 -23.36 7.00 7.92
N ARG A 254 -23.50 6.94 9.25
CA ARG A 254 -24.31 5.93 9.93
C ARG A 254 -25.80 5.97 9.55
N LYS A 255 -26.31 7.15 9.18
CA LYS A 255 -27.74 7.37 8.86
C LYS A 255 -28.14 6.84 7.48
N ASN A 256 -27.18 6.60 6.59
CA ASN A 256 -27.43 6.14 5.22
C ASN A 256 -27.34 4.60 5.06
N LYS A 257 -27.52 3.84 6.15
CA LYS A 257 -27.45 2.37 6.10
C LYS A 257 -28.77 1.75 5.67
N GLU A 258 -28.88 1.42 4.38
CA GLU A 258 -29.89 0.49 3.87
C GLU A 258 -29.25 -0.90 3.67
N GLY A 259 -29.07 -1.67 4.76
CA GLY A 259 -28.55 -3.04 4.67
C GLY A 259 -28.14 -3.63 6.02
N PRO A 260 -28.39 -4.94 6.29
CA PRO A 260 -28.17 -5.53 7.61
C PRO A 260 -26.70 -5.81 7.92
N MET A 261 -26.35 -5.64 9.21
CA MET A 261 -25.00 -5.79 9.81
C MET A 261 -24.46 -7.24 9.80
N PHE A 262 -25.33 -8.22 9.56
CA PHE A 262 -24.98 -9.58 9.15
C PHE A 262 -26.04 -9.98 8.10
N PRO A 263 -25.67 -10.50 6.92
CA PRO A 263 -26.67 -11.04 6.00
C PRO A 263 -27.45 -12.16 6.71
N PRO A 264 -28.77 -12.32 6.44
CA PRO A 264 -29.56 -13.39 7.03
C PRO A 264 -28.98 -14.73 6.58
N SER A 265 -28.21 -15.39 7.46
CA SER A 265 -27.59 -16.71 7.32
C SER A 265 -26.90 -16.97 5.97
N VAL A 266 -25.61 -17.29 6.02
CA VAL A 266 -24.94 -18.02 4.94
C VAL A 266 -25.56 -19.43 4.85
N ASN A 267 -26.78 -19.53 4.32
CA ASN A 267 -27.47 -20.78 3.97
C ASN A 267 -27.25 -21.12 2.49
N GLY A 268 -26.10 -20.73 1.92
CA GLY A 268 -25.82 -20.96 0.49
C GLY A 268 -24.35 -21.10 0.10
N VAL A 269 -23.38 -20.62 0.88
CA VAL A 269 -21.97 -20.56 0.43
C VAL A 269 -21.08 -21.67 1.00
N PHE A 270 -21.57 -22.47 1.96
CA PHE A 270 -20.96 -23.75 2.33
C PHE A 270 -21.92 -24.91 2.01
N ASN A 271 -22.16 -25.14 0.71
CA ASN A 271 -22.73 -26.41 0.27
C ASN A 271 -21.62 -27.47 0.36
N LEU A 272 -21.40 -28.00 1.57
CA LEU A 272 -20.55 -29.16 1.90
C LEU A 272 -21.08 -30.48 1.30
N LYS A 273 -21.70 -30.44 0.12
CA LYS A 273 -22.14 -31.61 -0.64
C LYS A 273 -21.04 -32.21 -1.55
N PHE A 274 -19.79 -31.81 -1.38
CA PHE A 274 -18.65 -32.39 -2.11
C PHE A 274 -17.83 -33.43 -1.34
N ILE A 275 -18.32 -33.95 -0.20
CA ILE A 275 -17.67 -35.05 0.55
C ILE A 275 -18.60 -36.28 0.75
N ALA A 276 -19.77 -36.33 0.11
CA ALA A 276 -20.60 -37.54 0.12
C ALA A 276 -21.35 -37.73 -1.21
N ASN A 277 -20.58 -38.05 -2.26
CA ASN A 277 -20.88 -39.04 -3.32
C ASN A 277 -19.89 -38.87 -4.48
#